data_AF-A0A7V7AA36-F1
#
_entry.id   AF-A0A7V7AA36-F1
#
_cell.length_a   1.000
_cell.length_b   1.000
_cell.length_c   1.000
_cell.angle_alpha   90.00
_cell.angle_beta   90.00
_cell.angle_gamma   90.00
#
_symmetry.space_group_name_H-M   'P 1'
#
loop_
_entity.id
_entity.type
_entity.pdbx_description
1 polymer ?
#
loop_
_entity_poly.entity_id
_entity_poly.type
_entity_poly.pdbx_seq_one_letter_code
_entity_poly.pdbx_strand_id
1 'polypeptide(L)'
;MRRYELHKSNFINFNSNDELRKLPGTDLTNLILEMEKYFLSLRETINLDDYISFGLELEFEEAKAIPAEDSLKDFPGWLYKYDGTVREKIDFIDYGGELVSPILYDKEETWLDLDKICKTLLMLKATAEEKAAGHIHFGSQIIGNDYKYWVNLVKLWTIYENIIYRFSFGEQAKARNLLKTYAYPESRDFKFLLNFLNKYDNTELLITKLRKRRKTGISFAYVNSGKFAKYNTLEVRCPNMSFNSAIWQNNVNFFAKLFLYCKSNNFDEEFINQKLKKYKYKDYSLNLYHEIYLEEALELSDLIFNNNIDKIYFLKQYLKGFNLKKDTNKSISL
;
A
#
# COMPACT_ATOMS: atom_id res chain seq x y z
N MET A 1 -11.40 -24.85 -11.28
CA MET A 1 -9.96 -24.50 -11.28
C MET A 1 -9.49 -24.39 -12.73
N ARG A 2 -9.56 -23.20 -13.34
CA ARG A 2 -8.80 -22.83 -14.54
C ARG A 2 -8.06 -21.54 -14.17
N ARG A 3 -6.78 -21.68 -13.79
CA ARG A 3 -5.85 -20.55 -13.72
C ARG A 3 -5.72 -20.08 -15.16
N TYR A 4 -6.34 -18.95 -15.53
CA TYR A 4 -5.88 -18.23 -16.71
C TYR A 4 -4.53 -17.65 -16.28
N GLU A 5 -3.48 -18.41 -16.55
CA GLU A 5 -2.11 -17.92 -16.47
C GLU A 5 -2.03 -16.59 -17.23
N LEU A 6 -1.23 -15.67 -16.70
CA LEU A 6 -0.80 -14.43 -17.36
C LEU A 6 0.05 -14.76 -18.60
N HIS A 7 -0.50 -15.50 -19.56
CA HIS A 7 0.18 -15.89 -20.77
C HIS A 7 -0.14 -14.89 -21.87
N LYS A 8 0.82 -13.98 -22.04
CA LYS A 8 1.05 -13.09 -23.18
C LYS A 8 -0.03 -12.03 -23.41
N SER A 9 0.23 -10.82 -22.90
CA SER A 9 -0.19 -9.64 -23.65
C SER A 9 0.60 -9.59 -24.95
N ASN A 10 -0.09 -9.50 -26.09
CA ASN A 10 0.56 -9.26 -27.38
C ASN A 10 1.16 -7.85 -27.46
N PHE A 11 0.84 -6.98 -26.51
CA PHE A 11 1.24 -5.58 -26.48
C PHE A 11 2.43 -5.31 -25.55
N ILE A 12 2.52 -6.01 -24.41
CA ILE A 12 3.58 -5.78 -23.42
C ILE A 12 4.10 -7.08 -22.81
N ASN A 13 5.43 -7.24 -22.75
CA ASN A 13 6.03 -8.38 -22.09
C ASN A 13 6.08 -8.15 -20.58
N PHE A 14 5.34 -8.95 -19.79
CA PHE A 14 5.26 -8.80 -18.33
C PHE A 14 6.60 -8.90 -17.58
N ASN A 15 7.58 -9.60 -18.16
CA ASN A 15 8.90 -9.76 -17.57
C ASN A 15 9.91 -8.69 -18.02
N SER A 16 9.56 -7.85 -18.99
CA SER A 16 10.37 -6.69 -19.40
C SER A 16 10.22 -5.54 -18.41
N ASN A 17 11.09 -4.53 -18.52
CA ASN A 17 11.01 -3.28 -17.76
C ASN A 17 10.92 -2.08 -18.70
N ASP A 18 9.76 -1.93 -19.35
CA ASP A 18 9.56 -0.87 -20.35
C ASP A 18 9.27 0.47 -19.66
N GLU A 19 9.78 1.58 -20.19
CA GLU A 19 9.44 2.92 -19.68
C GLU A 19 8.05 3.36 -20.17
N LEU A 20 7.01 3.05 -19.39
CA LEU A 20 5.62 3.28 -19.78
C LEU A 20 5.32 4.77 -20.00
N ARG A 21 5.99 5.67 -19.27
CA ARG A 21 5.89 7.13 -19.44
C ARG A 21 6.34 7.62 -20.81
N LYS A 22 7.13 6.83 -21.54
CA LYS A 22 7.65 7.15 -22.88
C LYS A 22 6.76 6.62 -24.01
N LEU A 23 5.69 5.89 -23.70
CA LEU A 23 4.77 5.37 -24.71
C LEU A 23 4.01 6.53 -25.41
N PRO A 24 3.87 6.49 -26.75
CA PRO A 24 2.97 7.39 -27.47
C PRO A 24 1.52 7.30 -26.93
N GLY A 25 0.74 8.38 -27.06
CA GLY A 25 -0.63 8.42 -26.51
C GLY A 25 -1.56 7.31 -27.03
N THR A 26 -1.40 6.90 -28.30
CA THR A 26 -2.13 5.76 -28.89
C THR A 26 -1.75 4.44 -28.22
N ASP A 27 -0.47 4.24 -27.96
CA ASP A 27 0.08 3.04 -27.34
C ASP A 27 -0.30 2.96 -25.87
N LEU A 28 -0.30 4.10 -25.16
CA LEU A 28 -0.77 4.19 -23.79
C LEU A 28 -2.27 3.86 -23.69
N THR A 29 -3.08 4.34 -24.64
CA THR A 29 -4.52 4.00 -24.69
C THR A 29 -4.71 2.50 -24.91
N ASN A 30 -3.95 1.91 -25.84
CA ASN A 30 -3.96 0.47 -26.09
C ASN A 30 -3.53 -0.32 -24.85
N LEU A 31 -2.48 0.12 -24.16
CA LEU A 31 -2.05 -0.49 -22.90
C LEU A 31 -3.17 -0.51 -21.87
N ILE A 32 -3.84 0.62 -21.63
CA ILE A 32 -4.93 0.73 -20.66
C ILE A 32 -6.10 -0.21 -21.04
N LEU A 33 -6.48 -0.24 -22.32
CA LEU A 33 -7.53 -1.14 -22.81
C LEU A 33 -7.15 -2.63 -22.66
N GLU A 34 -5.88 -2.98 -22.91
CA GLU A 34 -5.38 -4.33 -22.67
C GLU A 34 -5.36 -4.66 -21.17
N MET A 35 -4.95 -3.74 -20.31
CA MET A 35 -4.92 -3.92 -18.85
C MET A 35 -6.28 -4.29 -18.26
N GLU A 36 -7.36 -3.78 -18.83
CA GLU A 36 -8.73 -4.14 -18.43
C GLU A 36 -8.97 -5.65 -18.58
N LYS A 37 -8.40 -6.31 -19.59
CA LYS A 37 -8.61 -7.75 -19.83
C LYS A 37 -8.00 -8.66 -18.76
N TYR A 38 -7.06 -8.16 -17.96
CA TYR A 38 -6.37 -8.94 -16.92
C TYR A 38 -7.05 -8.78 -15.56
N PHE A 39 -6.94 -9.80 -14.70
CA PHE A 39 -7.41 -9.74 -13.32
C PHE A 39 -6.25 -9.40 -12.41
N LEU A 40 -6.45 -8.47 -11.46
CA LEU A 40 -5.53 -8.33 -10.33
C LEU A 40 -5.66 -9.61 -9.49
N SER A 41 -4.63 -10.47 -9.56
CA SER A 41 -4.68 -11.81 -8.99
C SER A 41 -3.59 -11.97 -7.94
N LEU A 42 -3.87 -12.75 -6.91
CA LEU A 42 -2.86 -13.13 -5.94
C LEU A 42 -1.77 -13.97 -6.62
N ARG A 43 -0.52 -13.57 -6.44
CA ARG A 43 0.67 -14.27 -6.94
C ARG A 43 1.29 -15.12 -5.83
N GLU A 44 2.03 -16.15 -6.20
CA GLU A 44 2.78 -16.98 -5.25
C GLU A 44 3.89 -16.17 -4.55
N THR A 45 4.47 -15.20 -5.24
CA THR A 45 5.47 -14.27 -4.74
C THR A 45 5.41 -12.92 -5.48
N ILE A 46 5.89 -11.86 -4.84
CA ILE A 46 6.14 -10.54 -5.43
C ILE A 46 7.64 -10.23 -5.56
N ASN A 47 8.49 -11.25 -5.43
CA ASN A 47 9.94 -11.21 -5.53
C ASN A 47 10.56 -10.14 -4.59
N LEU A 48 10.21 -10.19 -3.31
CA LEU A 48 10.94 -9.49 -2.25
C LEU A 48 12.02 -10.39 -1.66
N ASP A 49 13.17 -9.79 -1.32
CA ASP A 49 14.27 -10.51 -0.66
C ASP A 49 13.87 -10.98 0.75
N ASP A 50 14.42 -12.12 1.18
CA ASP A 50 14.08 -12.77 2.46
C ASP A 50 14.34 -11.91 3.72
N TYR A 51 15.18 -10.87 3.63
CA TYR A 51 15.41 -9.95 4.75
C TYR A 51 14.32 -8.88 4.91
N ILE A 52 13.44 -8.75 3.91
CA ILE A 52 12.34 -7.79 3.92
C ILE A 52 11.18 -8.41 4.68
N SER A 53 10.94 -7.87 5.87
CA SER A 53 9.85 -8.29 6.73
C SER A 53 8.73 -7.26 6.73
N PHE A 54 7.48 -7.73 6.77
CA PHE A 54 6.32 -6.87 6.94
C PHE A 54 5.32 -7.45 7.95
N GLY A 55 4.33 -6.67 8.33
CA GLY A 55 3.18 -7.07 9.14
C GLY A 55 1.93 -6.33 8.67
N LEU A 56 0.76 -6.92 8.89
CA LEU A 56 -0.53 -6.43 8.40
C LEU A 56 -1.48 -6.24 9.59
N GLU A 57 -2.23 -5.15 9.58
CA GLU A 57 -3.34 -4.92 10.50
C GLU A 57 -4.61 -4.68 9.69
N LEU A 58 -5.53 -5.64 9.77
CA LEU A 58 -6.79 -5.68 9.02
C LEU A 58 -7.90 -5.21 9.95
N GLU A 59 -8.23 -3.91 9.90
CA GLU A 59 -9.43 -3.43 10.59
C GLU A 59 -10.69 -3.92 9.87
N PHE A 60 -11.77 -4.16 10.60
CA PHE A 60 -13.05 -4.54 10.03
C PHE A 60 -14.23 -4.02 10.86
N GLU A 61 -15.35 -3.84 10.19
CA GLU A 61 -16.62 -3.35 10.74
C GLU A 61 -17.68 -4.46 10.67
N GLU A 62 -18.79 -4.33 11.43
CA GLU A 62 -20.03 -5.15 11.34
C GLU A 62 -19.96 -6.67 11.60
N ALA A 63 -18.79 -7.32 11.55
CA ALA A 63 -18.65 -8.71 11.97
C ALA A 63 -18.51 -8.81 13.49
N LYS A 64 -19.09 -9.86 14.09
CA LYS A 64 -18.93 -10.12 15.53
C LYS A 64 -17.47 -10.39 15.86
N ALA A 65 -16.97 -9.76 16.92
CA ALA A 65 -15.58 -9.87 17.35
C ALA A 65 -15.17 -11.32 17.69
N ILE A 66 -15.98 -12.02 18.50
CA ILE A 66 -15.65 -13.38 18.97
C ILE A 66 -15.51 -14.38 17.80
N PRO A 67 -16.47 -14.49 16.85
CA PRO A 67 -16.27 -15.32 15.66
C PRO A 67 -15.05 -14.97 14.81
N ALA A 68 -14.72 -13.68 14.68
CA ALA A 68 -13.54 -13.24 13.95
C ALA A 68 -12.25 -13.69 14.66
N GLU A 69 -12.18 -13.52 15.98
CA GLU A 69 -11.08 -14.02 16.80
C GLU A 69 -10.96 -15.56 16.75
N ASP A 70 -12.08 -16.27 16.90
CA ASP A 70 -12.12 -17.73 16.85
C ASP A 70 -11.64 -18.28 15.50
N SER A 71 -11.84 -17.53 14.41
CA SER A 71 -11.37 -17.93 13.08
C SER A 71 -9.84 -17.93 12.94
N LEU A 72 -9.12 -17.28 13.86
CA LEU A 72 -7.66 -17.21 13.84
C LEU A 72 -6.97 -18.45 14.43
N LYS A 73 -7.71 -19.42 14.98
CA LYS A 73 -7.15 -20.63 15.60
C LYS A 73 -6.25 -21.43 14.65
N ASP A 74 -6.55 -21.40 13.36
CA ASP A 74 -5.80 -22.11 12.31
C ASP A 74 -4.65 -21.27 11.72
N PHE A 75 -4.43 -20.05 12.21
CA PHE A 75 -3.44 -19.09 11.68
C PHE A 75 -2.44 -18.67 12.77
N PRO A 76 -1.40 -19.47 13.05
CA PRO A 76 -0.48 -19.21 14.15
C PRO A 76 0.13 -17.80 14.13
N GLY A 77 0.04 -17.12 15.27
CA GLY A 77 0.61 -15.79 15.46
C GLY A 77 -0.26 -14.63 14.98
N TRP A 78 -1.34 -14.89 14.24
CA TRP A 78 -2.38 -13.88 14.02
C TRP A 78 -3.19 -13.68 15.30
N LEU A 79 -3.54 -12.43 15.57
CA LEU A 79 -4.24 -12.06 16.81
C LEU A 79 -5.38 -11.10 16.50
N TYR A 80 -6.50 -11.28 17.20
CA TYR A 80 -7.52 -10.24 17.28
C TYR A 80 -7.07 -9.16 18.27
N LYS A 81 -7.30 -7.90 17.92
CA LYS A 81 -7.15 -6.76 18.80
C LYS A 81 -8.42 -5.92 18.82
N TYR A 82 -8.66 -5.35 20.00
CA TYR A 82 -9.62 -4.28 20.17
C TYR A 82 -9.16 -3.04 19.41
N ASP A 83 -10.01 -2.52 18.52
CA ASP A 83 -9.85 -1.20 17.93
C ASP A 83 -11.11 -0.36 18.16
N GLY A 84 -10.95 0.79 18.83
CA GLY A 84 -12.06 1.65 19.22
C GLY A 84 -12.65 2.49 18.09
N THR A 85 -12.03 2.49 16.91
CA THR A 85 -12.46 3.31 15.76
C THR A 85 -13.46 2.59 14.87
N VAL A 86 -13.32 1.27 14.72
CA VAL A 86 -14.20 0.41 13.90
C VAL A 86 -15.19 -0.41 14.71
N ARG A 87 -15.07 -0.41 16.05
CA ARG A 87 -15.93 -1.19 16.93
C ARG A 87 -17.27 -0.53 17.22
N GLU A 88 -18.29 -1.37 17.33
CA GLU A 88 -19.60 -1.03 17.86
C GLU A 88 -20.08 -2.09 18.87
N LYS A 89 -20.91 -1.70 19.84
CA LYS A 89 -21.51 -2.61 20.82
C LYS A 89 -23.03 -2.55 20.72
N ILE A 90 -23.65 -3.66 20.33
CA ILE A 90 -25.10 -3.80 20.15
C ILE A 90 -25.58 -4.96 21.02
N ASP A 91 -26.53 -4.71 21.93
CA ASP A 91 -27.08 -5.72 22.86
C ASP A 91 -26.02 -6.52 23.60
N PHE A 92 -25.00 -5.82 24.11
CA PHE A 92 -23.83 -6.38 24.81
C PHE A 92 -22.88 -7.23 23.96
N ILE A 93 -23.10 -7.33 22.64
CA ILE A 93 -22.24 -8.03 21.69
C ILE A 93 -21.31 -7.02 21.02
N ASP A 94 -20.04 -7.39 20.92
CA ASP A 94 -19.02 -6.58 20.27
C ASP A 94 -18.90 -6.93 18.78
N TYR A 95 -18.89 -5.88 17.96
CA TYR A 95 -18.73 -5.94 16.52
C TYR A 95 -17.50 -5.13 16.11
N GLY A 96 -16.85 -5.56 15.04
CA GLY A 96 -15.63 -4.94 14.52
C GLY A 96 -14.37 -5.21 15.37
N GLY A 97 -13.24 -4.75 14.85
CA GLY A 97 -11.94 -4.83 15.49
C GLY A 97 -10.82 -4.91 14.46
N GLU A 98 -9.67 -5.42 14.88
CA GLU A 98 -8.46 -5.50 14.05
C GLU A 98 -7.85 -6.89 14.13
N LEU A 99 -7.51 -7.49 12.98
CA LEU A 99 -6.70 -8.71 12.94
C LEU A 99 -5.25 -8.34 12.60
N VAL A 100 -4.32 -8.69 13.49
CA VAL A 100 -2.91 -8.35 13.38
C VAL A 100 -2.07 -9.58 13.10
N SER A 101 -1.24 -9.50 12.06
CA SER A 101 -0.38 -10.60 11.65
C SER A 101 0.85 -10.78 12.55
N PRO A 102 1.50 -11.96 12.51
CA PRO A 102 2.88 -12.08 12.96
C PRO A 102 3.83 -11.31 12.01
N ILE A 103 5.15 -11.43 12.22
CA ILE A 103 6.13 -10.96 11.23
C ILE A 103 6.05 -11.88 10.00
N LEU A 104 5.74 -11.30 8.85
CA LEU A 104 5.54 -11.96 7.58
C LEU A 104 6.70 -11.70 6.60
N TYR A 105 6.77 -12.56 5.60
CA TYR A 105 7.74 -12.54 4.50
C TYR A 105 7.03 -12.87 3.19
N ASP A 106 7.63 -12.54 2.05
CA ASP A 106 7.04 -12.81 0.74
C ASP A 106 7.12 -14.32 0.39
N LYS A 107 6.13 -15.07 0.86
CA LYS A 107 6.01 -16.52 0.67
C LYS A 107 4.59 -16.87 0.26
N GLU A 108 4.43 -17.92 -0.55
CA GLU A 108 3.12 -18.39 -0.99
C GLU A 108 2.16 -18.64 0.19
N GLU A 109 2.65 -19.29 1.25
CA GLU A 109 1.89 -19.55 2.48
C GLU A 109 1.33 -18.26 3.12
N THR A 110 2.15 -17.20 3.21
CA THR A 110 1.71 -15.89 3.74
C THR A 110 0.53 -15.34 2.95
N TRP A 111 0.58 -15.42 1.63
CA TRP A 111 -0.47 -14.92 0.76
C TRP A 111 -1.73 -15.79 0.81
N LEU A 112 -1.57 -17.12 0.87
CA LEU A 112 -2.68 -18.06 0.99
C LEU A 112 -3.42 -17.92 2.33
N ASP A 113 -2.70 -17.69 3.42
CA ASP A 113 -3.31 -17.46 4.73
C ASP A 113 -4.06 -16.14 4.78
N LEU A 114 -3.47 -15.06 4.24
CA LEU A 114 -4.16 -13.78 4.09
C LEU A 114 -5.45 -13.92 3.27
N ASP A 115 -5.41 -14.69 2.18
CA ASP A 115 -6.59 -14.95 1.34
C ASP A 115 -7.71 -15.66 2.10
N LYS A 116 -7.37 -16.68 2.91
CA LYS A 116 -8.36 -17.37 3.75
C LYS A 116 -8.92 -16.46 4.84
N ILE A 117 -8.08 -15.64 5.48
CA ILE A 117 -8.51 -14.68 6.52
C ILE A 117 -9.50 -13.67 5.92
N CYS A 118 -9.15 -13.04 4.79
CA CYS A 118 -10.03 -12.09 4.10
C CYS A 118 -11.38 -12.73 3.69
N LYS A 119 -11.35 -13.95 3.13
CA LYS A 119 -12.58 -14.70 2.80
C LYS A 119 -13.41 -15.03 4.03
N THR A 120 -12.76 -15.33 5.16
CA THR A 120 -13.45 -15.63 6.41
C THR A 120 -14.15 -14.39 6.97
N LEU A 121 -13.51 -13.23 6.97
CA LEU A 121 -14.16 -11.97 7.33
C LEU A 121 -15.38 -11.69 6.45
N LEU A 122 -15.30 -11.90 5.13
CA LEU A 122 -16.47 -11.78 4.24
C LEU A 122 -17.59 -12.77 4.58
N MET A 123 -17.26 -14.02 4.91
CA MET A 123 -18.26 -15.01 5.35
C MET A 123 -18.94 -14.59 6.64
N LEU A 124 -18.19 -13.96 7.55
CA LEU A 124 -18.67 -13.39 8.81
C LEU A 124 -19.42 -12.05 8.65
N LYS A 125 -19.66 -11.61 7.41
CA LYS A 125 -20.35 -10.35 7.07
C LYS A 125 -19.62 -9.10 7.54
N ALA A 126 -18.29 -9.16 7.61
CA ALA A 126 -17.49 -7.98 7.86
C ALA A 126 -17.64 -6.96 6.72
N THR A 127 -17.63 -5.68 7.08
CA THR A 127 -17.57 -4.55 6.14
C THR A 127 -16.29 -3.74 6.35
N ALA A 128 -15.98 -2.87 5.39
CA ALA A 128 -14.76 -2.06 5.36
C ALA A 128 -14.97 -0.72 4.63
N GLU A 129 -16.22 -0.25 4.58
CA GLU A 129 -16.61 0.83 3.66
C GLU A 129 -16.38 2.23 4.24
N GLU A 130 -16.44 2.39 5.56
CA GLU A 130 -16.45 3.72 6.18
C GLU A 130 -15.17 4.04 6.93
N LYS A 131 -14.75 3.18 7.85
CA LYS A 131 -13.74 3.52 8.87
C LYS A 131 -12.48 2.68 8.72
N ALA A 132 -12.65 1.42 8.35
CA ALA A 132 -11.60 0.40 8.37
C ALA A 132 -10.37 0.75 7.51
N ALA A 133 -9.21 0.72 8.15
CA ALA A 133 -7.90 0.87 7.55
C ALA A 133 -7.23 -0.47 7.28
N GLY A 134 -6.34 -0.49 6.29
CA GLY A 134 -5.39 -1.58 6.09
C GLY A 134 -3.97 -1.11 6.40
N HIS A 135 -3.52 -1.27 7.65
CA HIS A 135 -2.16 -0.84 7.99
C HIS A 135 -1.12 -1.88 7.57
N ILE A 136 0.03 -1.38 7.09
CA ILE A 136 1.17 -2.22 6.73
C ILE A 136 2.39 -1.73 7.49
N HIS A 137 2.97 -2.61 8.29
CA HIS A 137 4.23 -2.38 8.98
C HIS A 137 5.37 -2.95 8.15
N PHE A 138 6.40 -2.16 7.86
CA PHE A 138 7.65 -2.64 7.26
C PHE A 138 8.77 -2.54 8.27
N GLY A 139 9.57 -3.59 8.40
CA GLY A 139 10.81 -3.52 9.16
C GLY A 139 11.70 -2.41 8.60
N SER A 140 12.14 -1.49 9.46
CA SER A 140 12.92 -0.29 9.06
C SER A 140 14.25 -0.61 8.35
N GLN A 141 14.75 -1.85 8.47
CA GLN A 141 15.89 -2.33 7.69
C GLN A 141 15.68 -2.25 6.18
N ILE A 142 14.43 -2.16 5.71
CA ILE A 142 14.13 -1.98 4.29
C ILE A 142 14.74 -0.68 3.75
N ILE A 143 14.75 0.39 4.55
CA ILE A 143 15.38 1.67 4.20
C ILE A 143 16.88 1.65 4.49
N GLY A 144 17.31 1.17 5.66
CA GLY A 144 18.72 1.18 6.08
C GLY A 144 19.11 2.43 6.89
N ASN A 145 20.40 2.56 7.25
CA ASN A 145 20.88 3.58 8.19
C ASN A 145 21.40 4.87 7.54
N ASP A 146 21.57 4.90 6.21
CA ASP A 146 22.11 6.06 5.52
C ASP A 146 21.09 7.21 5.54
N TYR A 147 21.53 8.39 5.99
CA TYR A 147 20.74 9.61 6.00
C TYR A 147 20.06 9.89 4.66
N LYS A 148 20.80 9.70 3.55
CA LYS A 148 20.33 9.96 2.20
C LYS A 148 19.09 9.14 1.86
N TYR A 149 19.00 7.90 2.32
CA TYR A 149 17.86 7.02 2.00
C TYR A 149 16.57 7.53 2.65
N TRP A 150 16.66 8.04 3.89
CA TRP A 150 15.52 8.66 4.57
C TRP A 150 15.12 9.98 3.91
N VAL A 151 16.10 10.80 3.50
CA VAL A 151 15.83 12.03 2.73
C VAL A 151 15.15 11.70 1.41
N ASN A 152 15.59 10.67 0.70
CA ASN A 152 14.99 10.20 -0.54
C ASN A 152 13.53 9.79 -0.36
N LEU A 153 13.21 9.07 0.72
CA LEU A 153 11.82 8.74 1.08
C LEU A 153 10.97 9.99 1.29
N VAL A 154 11.47 10.95 2.08
CA VAL A 154 10.76 12.21 2.34
C VAL A 154 10.53 12.99 1.03
N LYS A 155 11.52 13.03 0.12
CA LYS A 155 11.39 13.66 -1.20
C LYS A 155 10.33 12.98 -2.06
N LEU A 156 10.40 11.65 -2.21
CA LEU A 156 9.45 10.88 -3.02
C LEU A 156 8.02 11.02 -2.50
N TRP A 157 7.84 10.82 -1.20
CA TRP A 157 6.53 10.96 -0.58
C TRP A 157 5.97 12.37 -0.77
N THR A 158 6.81 13.41 -0.66
CA THR A 158 6.37 14.80 -0.88
C THR A 158 5.80 15.01 -2.28
N ILE A 159 6.44 14.49 -3.32
CA ILE A 159 6.07 14.79 -4.71
C ILE A 159 4.98 13.89 -5.29
N TYR A 160 4.80 12.66 -4.75
CA TYR A 160 3.80 11.71 -5.25
C TYR A 160 2.72 11.36 -4.23
N GLU A 161 2.52 12.17 -3.19
CA GLU A 161 1.56 11.86 -2.13
C GLU A 161 0.15 11.60 -2.68
N ASN A 162 -0.31 12.39 -3.64
CA ASN A 162 -1.58 12.19 -4.34
C ASN A 162 -1.66 10.80 -5.00
N ILE A 163 -0.59 10.36 -5.67
CA ILE A 163 -0.51 9.07 -6.35
C ILE A 163 -0.54 7.93 -5.33
N ILE A 164 0.28 8.05 -4.28
CA ILE A 164 0.38 7.08 -3.17
C ILE A 164 -0.99 6.89 -2.53
N TYR A 165 -1.67 7.97 -2.15
CA TYR A 165 -2.98 7.89 -1.51
C TYR A 165 -4.05 7.32 -2.44
N ARG A 166 -4.13 7.80 -3.69
CA ARG A 166 -5.09 7.25 -4.65
C ARG A 166 -4.93 5.76 -4.85
N PHE A 167 -3.69 5.31 -5.05
CA PHE A 167 -3.36 3.89 -5.16
C PHE A 167 -3.80 3.13 -3.89
N SER A 168 -3.53 3.69 -2.71
CA SER A 168 -3.83 3.09 -1.41
C SER A 168 -5.33 2.96 -1.11
N PHE A 169 -6.20 3.68 -1.82
CA PHE A 169 -7.65 3.46 -1.73
C PHE A 169 -8.09 2.12 -2.34
N GLY A 170 -7.17 1.24 -2.76
CA GLY A 170 -7.50 -0.12 -3.20
C GLY A 170 -8.54 -0.13 -4.32
N GLU A 171 -9.60 -0.90 -4.12
CA GLU A 171 -10.78 -0.98 -4.99
C GLU A 171 -11.72 0.22 -4.91
N GLN A 172 -11.65 1.01 -3.83
CA GLN A 172 -12.54 2.13 -3.64
C GLN A 172 -12.08 3.36 -4.43
N ALA A 173 -13.05 4.13 -4.93
CA ALA A 173 -12.77 5.38 -5.65
C ALA A 173 -12.30 6.52 -4.73
N LYS A 174 -12.51 6.41 -3.42
CA LYS A 174 -12.28 7.46 -2.41
C LYS A 174 -11.64 6.89 -1.14
N ALA A 175 -11.05 7.79 -0.37
CA ALA A 175 -10.58 7.52 0.99
C ALA A 175 -11.72 7.09 1.91
N ARG A 176 -11.42 6.22 2.88
CA ARG A 176 -12.24 6.00 4.08
C ARG A 176 -12.45 7.29 4.88
N ASN A 177 -13.57 7.41 5.58
CA ASN A 177 -14.01 8.63 6.28
C ASN A 177 -13.00 9.11 7.33
N LEU A 178 -12.41 8.16 8.06
CA LEU A 178 -11.49 8.45 9.17
C LEU A 178 -10.04 8.71 8.73
N LEU A 179 -9.74 8.66 7.43
CA LEU A 179 -8.38 8.86 6.92
C LEU A 179 -7.82 10.24 7.29
N LYS A 180 -8.63 11.31 7.25
CA LYS A 180 -8.21 12.67 7.64
C LYS A 180 -7.78 12.78 9.09
N THR A 181 -8.28 11.89 9.95
CA THR A 181 -8.06 11.94 11.39
C THR A 181 -6.85 11.09 11.79
N TYR A 182 -6.64 9.95 11.14
CA TYR A 182 -5.66 8.94 11.55
C TYR A 182 -4.54 8.66 10.53
N ALA A 183 -4.63 9.20 9.32
CA ALA A 183 -3.64 9.05 8.26
C ALA A 183 -3.58 10.31 7.36
N TYR A 184 -3.47 11.49 7.98
CA TYR A 184 -3.48 12.76 7.24
C TYR A 184 -2.24 12.91 6.33
N PRO A 185 -2.37 13.62 5.18
CA PRO A 185 -1.26 13.85 4.26
C PRO A 185 -0.12 14.70 4.87
N GLU A 186 1.11 14.33 4.55
CA GLU A 186 2.36 14.84 5.13
C GLU A 186 3.22 15.63 4.15
N SER A 187 2.89 15.69 2.85
CA SER A 187 3.76 16.33 1.84
C SER A 187 4.15 17.76 2.20
N ARG A 188 3.22 18.54 2.77
CA ARG A 188 3.50 19.90 3.26
C ARG A 188 4.54 19.91 4.38
N ASP A 189 4.37 19.06 5.37
CA ASP A 189 5.23 18.94 6.55
C ASP A 189 6.60 18.37 6.21
N PHE A 190 6.66 17.45 5.25
CA PHE A 190 7.87 16.90 4.67
C PHE A 190 8.63 17.94 3.87
N LYS A 191 7.94 18.78 3.07
CA LYS A 191 8.59 19.90 2.38
C LYS A 191 9.24 20.88 3.35
N PHE A 192 8.57 21.22 4.46
CA PHE A 192 9.19 22.04 5.51
C PHE A 192 10.38 21.35 6.16
N LEU A 193 10.27 20.05 6.44
CA LEU A 193 11.36 19.26 6.99
C LEU A 193 12.58 19.25 6.05
N LEU A 194 12.39 19.04 4.74
CA LEU A 194 13.48 19.08 3.75
C LEU A 194 14.20 20.44 3.72
N ASN A 195 13.45 21.55 3.80
CA ASN A 195 14.05 22.89 3.86
C ASN A 195 14.88 23.10 5.14
N PHE A 196 14.48 22.48 6.26
CA PHE A 196 15.23 22.51 7.51
C PHE A 196 16.50 21.63 7.43
N LEU A 197 16.37 20.44 6.86
CA LEU A 197 17.44 19.44 6.71
C LEU A 197 18.56 19.86 5.76
N ASN A 198 18.30 20.72 4.78
CA ASN A 198 19.36 21.28 3.91
C ASN A 198 20.48 22.00 4.69
N LYS A 199 20.32 22.22 6.00
CA LYS A 199 21.30 22.84 6.89
C LYS A 199 22.00 21.85 7.83
N TYR A 200 21.56 20.59 7.90
CA TYR A 200 22.03 19.59 8.87
C TYR A 200 21.97 18.17 8.28
N ASP A 201 23.10 17.48 8.25
CA ASP A 201 23.18 16.06 7.88
C ASP A 201 23.30 15.20 9.15
N ASN A 202 22.18 14.65 9.60
CA ASN A 202 22.14 13.78 10.78
C ASN A 202 20.91 12.86 10.76
N THR A 203 21.12 11.55 10.56
CA THR A 203 20.06 10.53 10.53
C THR A 203 19.24 10.48 11.82
N GLU A 204 19.87 10.56 12.99
CA GLU A 204 19.19 10.47 14.28
C GLU A 204 18.25 11.67 14.49
N LEU A 205 18.72 12.87 14.14
CA LEU A 205 17.91 14.08 14.17
C LEU A 205 16.71 13.98 13.21
N LEU A 206 16.94 13.49 11.99
CA LEU A 206 15.89 13.27 10.99
C LEU A 206 14.83 12.31 11.51
N ILE A 207 15.24 11.10 11.94
CA ILE A 207 14.33 10.09 12.49
C ILE A 207 13.57 10.66 13.69
N THR A 208 14.25 11.37 14.60
CA THR A 208 13.60 12.02 15.76
C THR A 208 12.53 13.03 15.35
N LYS A 209 12.75 13.79 14.27
CA LYS A 209 11.73 14.72 13.74
C LYS A 209 10.56 13.98 13.11
N LEU A 210 10.81 12.91 12.36
CA LEU A 210 9.79 12.08 11.73
C LEU A 210 8.89 11.38 12.77
N ARG A 211 9.47 10.83 13.85
CA ARG A 211 8.76 10.13 14.93
C ARG A 211 7.69 10.95 15.65
N LYS A 212 7.80 12.28 15.63
CA LYS A 212 6.84 13.18 16.29
C LYS A 212 5.48 13.19 15.61
N ARG A 213 5.39 12.67 14.39
CA ARG A 213 4.17 12.66 13.58
C ARG A 213 3.64 11.23 13.48
N ARG A 214 2.51 10.97 14.14
CA ARG A 214 1.96 9.61 14.31
C ARG A 214 0.66 9.34 13.54
N LYS A 215 -0.12 10.38 13.22
CA LYS A 215 -1.46 10.24 12.62
C LYS A 215 -1.44 10.46 11.11
N THR A 216 -0.40 9.98 10.45
CA THR A 216 -0.01 10.36 9.09
C THR A 216 -0.09 9.20 8.13
N GLY A 217 -0.17 9.45 6.81
CA GLY A 217 -0.19 8.37 5.81
C GLY A 217 0.98 7.38 5.92
N ILE A 218 2.14 7.88 6.37
CA ILE A 218 3.28 7.08 6.82
C ILE A 218 3.75 7.58 8.19
N SER A 219 3.77 6.68 9.16
CA SER A 219 4.16 6.93 10.54
C SER A 219 5.53 6.31 10.81
N PHE A 220 6.38 7.08 11.47
CA PHE A 220 7.71 6.67 11.88
C PHE A 220 7.80 6.44 13.38
N ALA A 221 6.67 6.41 14.10
CA ALA A 221 6.61 6.43 15.56
C ALA A 221 7.49 5.36 16.22
N TYR A 222 7.58 4.20 15.57
CA TYR A 222 8.30 3.01 16.05
C TYR A 222 9.71 2.86 15.47
N VAL A 223 10.15 3.77 14.58
CA VAL A 223 11.50 3.73 14.01
C VAL A 223 12.51 4.20 15.05
N ASN A 224 13.47 3.34 15.37
CA ASN A 224 14.61 3.62 16.23
C ASN A 224 15.94 3.63 15.47
N SER A 225 16.05 2.84 14.40
CA SER A 225 17.23 2.78 13.53
C SER A 225 16.83 2.19 12.17
N GLY A 226 17.75 2.14 11.21
CA GLY A 226 17.60 1.39 9.97
C GLY A 226 18.07 -0.06 10.04
N LYS A 227 18.04 -0.69 11.21
CA LYS A 227 18.41 -2.10 11.44
C LYS A 227 17.19 -2.93 11.79
N PHE A 228 17.26 -4.23 11.51
CA PHE A 228 16.20 -5.14 11.93
C PHE A 228 16.15 -5.21 13.45
N ALA A 229 14.97 -4.97 14.01
CA ALA A 229 14.66 -5.21 15.40
C ALA A 229 13.16 -5.39 15.55
N LYS A 230 12.73 -6.22 16.50
CA LYS A 230 11.32 -6.40 16.82
C LYS A 230 10.70 -5.03 17.17
N TYR A 231 9.54 -4.73 16.60
CA TYR A 231 8.84 -3.44 16.72
C TYR A 231 9.54 -2.22 16.09
N ASN A 232 10.66 -2.38 15.37
CA ASN A 232 11.34 -1.27 14.70
C ASN A 232 10.82 -1.09 13.26
N THR A 233 9.63 -0.51 13.12
CA THR A 233 8.89 -0.49 11.84
C THR A 233 8.54 0.91 11.34
N LEU A 234 8.50 1.07 10.02
CA LEU A 234 7.69 2.08 9.36
C LEU A 234 6.25 1.57 9.29
N GLU A 235 5.27 2.42 9.56
CA GLU A 235 3.85 2.06 9.53
C GLU A 235 3.15 2.86 8.42
N VAL A 236 2.63 2.18 7.41
CA VAL A 236 1.86 2.76 6.32
C VAL A 236 0.38 2.67 6.66
N ARG A 237 -0.27 3.84 6.79
CA ARG A 237 -1.62 4.00 7.38
C ARG A 237 -2.68 4.50 6.39
N CYS A 238 -2.24 4.96 5.21
CA CYS A 238 -3.12 5.49 4.17
C CYS A 238 -3.99 4.45 3.44
N PRO A 239 -3.70 3.12 3.43
CA PRO A 239 -4.58 2.20 2.74
C PRO A 239 -5.96 2.07 3.39
N ASN A 240 -6.98 1.97 2.54
CA ASN A 240 -8.28 1.46 2.95
C ASN A 240 -8.16 -0.04 3.22
N MET A 241 -9.01 -0.56 4.09
CA MET A 241 -9.17 -2.00 4.20
C MET A 241 -9.77 -2.58 2.90
N SER A 242 -9.32 -3.79 2.55
CA SER A 242 -9.86 -4.59 1.45
C SER A 242 -9.99 -6.05 1.89
N PHE A 243 -11.07 -6.71 1.51
CA PHE A 243 -11.21 -8.16 1.63
C PHE A 243 -10.67 -8.91 0.39
N ASN A 244 -10.02 -8.21 -0.55
CA ASN A 244 -9.30 -8.81 -1.65
C ASN A 244 -7.80 -8.89 -1.29
N SER A 245 -7.33 -10.11 -1.03
CA SER A 245 -5.92 -10.40 -0.71
C SER A 245 -4.93 -9.92 -1.78
N ALA A 246 -5.35 -9.85 -3.05
CA ALA A 246 -4.50 -9.33 -4.13
C ALA A 246 -4.23 -7.82 -3.98
N ILE A 247 -5.15 -7.05 -3.40
CA ILE A 247 -4.97 -5.61 -3.12
C ILE A 247 -3.96 -5.42 -2.00
N TRP A 248 -4.03 -6.24 -0.95
CA TRP A 248 -3.01 -6.28 0.10
C TRP A 248 -1.62 -6.62 -0.44
N GLN A 249 -1.50 -7.69 -1.23
CA GLN A 249 -0.23 -8.08 -1.83
C GLN A 249 0.32 -6.97 -2.73
N ASN A 250 -0.53 -6.30 -3.51
CA ASN A 250 -0.13 -5.19 -4.36
C ASN A 250 0.29 -3.95 -3.56
N ASN A 251 -0.40 -3.64 -2.45
CA ASN A 251 0.02 -2.59 -1.52
C ASN A 251 1.40 -2.90 -0.92
N VAL A 252 1.61 -4.13 -0.42
CA VAL A 252 2.91 -4.55 0.11
C VAL A 252 4.00 -4.40 -0.95
N ASN A 253 3.74 -4.86 -2.17
CA ASN A 253 4.68 -4.71 -3.28
C ASN A 253 5.01 -3.24 -3.56
N PHE A 254 4.00 -2.40 -3.74
CA PHE A 254 4.18 -0.98 -4.02
C PHE A 254 5.05 -0.28 -2.96
N PHE A 255 4.71 -0.41 -1.68
CA PHE A 255 5.46 0.25 -0.62
C PHE A 255 6.86 -0.34 -0.44
N ALA A 256 7.02 -1.66 -0.57
CA ALA A 256 8.34 -2.27 -0.53
C ALA A 256 9.24 -1.75 -1.66
N LYS A 257 8.75 -1.73 -2.90
CA LYS A 257 9.52 -1.25 -4.06
C LYS A 257 9.80 0.26 -3.97
N LEU A 258 8.86 1.06 -3.47
CA LEU A 258 9.08 2.48 -3.15
C LEU A 258 10.24 2.66 -2.15
N PHE A 259 10.24 1.90 -1.05
CA PHE A 259 11.27 1.96 -0.02
C PHE A 259 12.64 1.45 -0.52
N LEU A 260 12.65 0.37 -1.31
CA LEU A 260 13.88 -0.13 -1.94
C LEU A 260 14.46 0.86 -2.95
N TYR A 261 13.61 1.55 -3.72
CA TYR A 261 14.06 2.58 -4.65
C TYR A 261 14.77 3.73 -3.92
N CYS A 262 14.34 4.10 -2.71
CA CYS A 262 14.98 5.14 -1.90
C CYS A 262 16.47 4.88 -1.60
N LYS A 263 16.89 3.61 -1.53
CA LYS A 263 18.28 3.20 -1.30
C LYS A 263 18.97 2.62 -2.53
N SER A 264 18.31 2.66 -3.69
CA SER A 264 18.86 2.16 -4.94
C SER A 264 19.99 3.05 -5.44
N ASN A 265 21.02 2.44 -6.03
CA ASN A 265 22.07 3.18 -6.76
C ASN A 265 21.51 3.90 -8.00
N ASN A 266 20.32 3.49 -8.47
CA ASN A 266 19.63 4.09 -9.60
C ASN A 266 18.62 5.17 -9.18
N PHE A 267 18.66 5.64 -7.94
CA PHE A 267 17.78 6.72 -7.50
C PHE A 267 18.08 8.01 -8.29
N ASP A 268 17.12 8.45 -9.11
CA ASP A 268 17.22 9.64 -9.97
C ASP A 268 17.10 10.94 -9.15
N GLU A 269 18.16 11.25 -8.42
CA GLU A 269 18.17 12.40 -7.51
C GLU A 269 17.98 13.74 -8.24
N GLU A 270 18.51 13.87 -9.45
CA GLU A 270 18.37 15.09 -10.24
C GLU A 270 16.90 15.33 -10.60
N PHE A 271 16.24 14.32 -11.17
CA PHE A 271 14.84 14.40 -11.56
C PHE A 271 13.93 14.73 -10.37
N ILE A 272 14.11 14.03 -9.25
CA ILE A 272 13.33 14.24 -8.02
C ILE A 272 13.54 15.65 -7.47
N ASN A 273 14.78 16.14 -7.45
CA ASN A 273 15.08 17.50 -7.00
C ASN A 273 14.46 18.56 -7.94
N GLN A 274 14.43 18.32 -9.26
CA GLN A 274 13.77 19.21 -10.22
C GLN A 274 12.25 19.27 -9.98
N LYS A 275 11.59 18.13 -9.74
CA LYS A 275 10.16 18.11 -9.35
C LYS A 275 9.92 18.82 -8.04
N LEU A 276 10.76 18.59 -7.04
CA LEU A 276 10.64 19.21 -5.73
C LEU A 276 10.77 20.75 -5.79
N LYS A 277 11.55 21.30 -6.73
CA LYS A 277 11.63 22.76 -6.98
C LYS A 277 10.34 23.34 -7.56
N LYS A 278 9.62 22.54 -8.37
CA LYS A 278 8.34 22.94 -9.01
C LYS A 278 7.13 22.68 -8.12
N TYR A 279 7.26 21.86 -7.08
CA TYR A 279 6.19 21.51 -6.13
C TYR A 279 5.55 22.76 -5.50
N LYS A 280 4.23 22.91 -5.65
CA LYS A 280 3.43 23.98 -5.04
C LYS A 280 2.43 23.37 -4.06
N TYR A 281 2.37 23.92 -2.85
CA TYR A 281 1.50 23.43 -1.77
C TYR A 281 0.00 23.38 -2.10
N LYS A 282 -0.47 24.21 -3.06
CA LYS A 282 -1.91 24.34 -3.37
C LYS A 282 -2.45 23.19 -4.22
N ASP A 283 -1.58 22.36 -4.80
CA ASP A 283 -1.99 21.41 -5.82
C ASP A 283 -2.57 20.10 -5.23
N TYR A 284 -2.43 19.87 -3.92
CA TYR A 284 -2.60 18.53 -3.35
C TYR A 284 -3.29 18.55 -1.97
N SER A 285 -4.55 18.95 -1.91
CA SER A 285 -5.39 18.66 -0.75
C SER A 285 -5.92 17.23 -0.83
N LEU A 286 -6.12 16.55 0.31
CA LEU A 286 -6.67 15.19 0.32
C LEU A 286 -7.99 15.07 -0.46
N ASN A 287 -8.79 16.14 -0.49
CA ASN A 287 -10.04 16.16 -1.25
C ASN A 287 -9.82 15.92 -2.75
N LEU A 288 -8.62 16.17 -3.29
CA LEU A 288 -8.27 15.99 -4.69
C LEU A 288 -7.54 14.65 -4.94
N TYR A 289 -7.21 13.86 -3.91
CA TYR A 289 -6.47 12.61 -4.09
C TYR A 289 -7.30 11.49 -4.72
N HIS A 290 -8.59 11.73 -4.99
CA HIS A 290 -9.42 10.85 -5.80
C HIS A 290 -9.32 11.17 -7.31
N GLU A 291 -8.61 12.22 -7.71
CA GLU A 291 -8.40 12.57 -9.12
C GLU A 291 -7.29 11.72 -9.75
N ILE A 292 -7.36 11.56 -11.07
CA ILE A 292 -6.39 10.78 -11.84
C ILE A 292 -5.32 11.72 -12.42
N TYR A 293 -4.09 11.54 -11.95
CA TYR A 293 -2.87 12.12 -12.49
C TYR A 293 -2.07 11.02 -13.19
N LEU A 294 -2.41 10.70 -14.44
CA LEU A 294 -1.87 9.53 -15.14
C LEU A 294 -0.37 9.66 -15.43
N GLU A 295 0.09 10.83 -15.88
CA GLU A 295 1.51 11.06 -16.17
C GLU A 295 2.39 10.83 -14.93
N GLU A 296 1.98 11.37 -13.78
CA GLU A 296 2.70 11.19 -12.51
C GLU A 296 2.68 9.74 -12.02
N ALA A 297 1.59 9.02 -12.27
CA ALA A 297 1.50 7.59 -11.93
C ALA A 297 2.40 6.73 -12.81
N LEU A 298 2.43 6.97 -14.13
CA LEU A 298 3.35 6.29 -15.04
C LEU A 298 4.80 6.53 -14.64
N GLU A 299 5.13 7.79 -14.36
CA GLU A 299 6.44 8.21 -13.90
C GLU A 299 6.85 7.51 -12.62
N LEU A 300 6.01 7.52 -11.57
CA LEU A 300 6.30 6.81 -10.33
C LEU A 300 6.47 5.31 -10.59
N SER A 301 5.63 4.70 -11.42
CA SER A 301 5.72 3.28 -11.76
C SER A 301 7.05 2.92 -12.43
N ASP A 302 7.55 3.78 -13.31
CA ASP A 302 8.83 3.59 -14.00
C ASP A 302 10.05 3.78 -13.08
N LEU A 303 9.92 4.59 -12.03
CA LEU A 303 10.99 4.78 -11.04
C LEU A 303 11.12 3.58 -10.10
N ILE A 304 10.00 3.06 -9.58
CA ILE A 304 10.05 2.10 -8.45
C ILE A 304 10.01 0.64 -8.89
N PHE A 305 9.42 0.32 -10.04
CA PHE A 305 9.29 -1.07 -10.50
C PHE A 305 10.34 -1.41 -11.54
N ASN A 306 10.82 -2.66 -11.49
CA ASN A 306 11.81 -3.21 -12.40
C ASN A 306 11.21 -4.23 -13.38
N ASN A 307 9.89 -4.33 -13.46
CA ASN A 307 9.18 -5.23 -14.36
C ASN A 307 7.78 -4.68 -14.67
N ASN A 308 7.23 -5.09 -15.81
CA ASN A 308 5.96 -4.59 -16.32
C ASN A 308 4.74 -5.15 -15.58
N ILE A 309 4.81 -6.38 -15.05
CA ILE A 309 3.67 -6.94 -14.30
C ILE A 309 3.35 -6.08 -13.07
N ASP A 310 4.37 -5.64 -12.33
CA ASP A 310 4.19 -4.78 -11.16
C ASP A 310 3.66 -3.40 -11.55
N LYS A 311 4.17 -2.81 -12.65
CA LYS A 311 3.66 -1.54 -13.18
C LYS A 311 2.18 -1.64 -13.57
N ILE A 312 1.79 -2.73 -14.23
CA ILE A 312 0.40 -2.98 -14.61
C ILE A 312 -0.49 -3.17 -13.40
N TYR A 313 -0.04 -3.95 -12.40
CA TYR A 313 -0.79 -4.17 -11.17
C TYR A 313 -0.97 -2.86 -10.39
N PHE A 314 0.07 -2.03 -10.33
CA PHE A 314 0.01 -0.68 -9.78
C PHE A 314 -1.00 0.20 -10.52
N LEU A 315 -0.86 0.35 -11.84
CA LEU A 315 -1.72 1.21 -12.65
C LEU A 315 -3.18 0.76 -12.60
N LYS A 316 -3.45 -0.55 -12.60
CA LYS A 316 -4.80 -1.09 -12.52
C LYS A 316 -5.50 -0.70 -11.22
N GLN A 317 -4.81 -0.84 -10.09
CA GLN A 317 -5.33 -0.42 -8.78
C GLN A 317 -5.42 1.10 -8.65
N TYR A 318 -4.49 1.86 -9.23
CA TYR A 318 -4.54 3.32 -9.25
C TYR A 318 -5.72 3.86 -10.08
N LEU A 319 -5.97 3.27 -11.25
CA LEU A 319 -7.06 3.65 -12.15
C LEU A 319 -8.43 3.11 -11.72
N LYS A 320 -8.46 2.21 -10.73
CA LYS A 320 -9.66 1.49 -10.27
C LYS A 320 -10.26 0.56 -11.33
N GLY A 321 -9.42 0.04 -12.22
CA GLY A 321 -9.76 -0.91 -13.29
C GLY A 321 -9.94 -2.34 -12.78
N PHE A 322 -10.79 -2.54 -11.77
CA PHE A 322 -11.03 -3.85 -11.17
C PHE A 322 -12.14 -4.59 -11.92
N ASN A 323 -11.74 -5.50 -12.81
CA ASN A 323 -12.64 -6.57 -13.23
C ASN A 323 -12.60 -7.62 -12.13
N LEU A 324 -13.51 -7.52 -11.16
CA LEU A 324 -13.70 -8.58 -10.17
C LEU A 324 -14.26 -9.80 -10.90
N LYS A 325 -13.65 -10.98 -10.70
CA LYS A 325 -14.34 -12.21 -11.09
C LYS A 325 -15.66 -12.21 -10.32
N LYS A 326 -16.78 -12.02 -11.01
CA LYS A 326 -18.07 -12.49 -10.51
C LYS A 326 -17.90 -13.99 -10.32
N ASP A 327 -17.79 -14.43 -9.06
CA ASP A 327 -18.04 -15.82 -8.73
C ASP A 327 -19.47 -16.12 -9.21
N THR A 328 -19.53 -16.71 -10.39
CA THR A 328 -20.74 -17.23 -11.01
C THR A 328 -21.08 -18.53 -10.30
N ASN A 329 -21.50 -18.41 -9.04
CA ASN A 329 -22.11 -19.47 -8.24
C ASN A 329 -23.20 -18.90 -7.31
N LYS A 330 -23.94 -17.90 -7.78
CA LYS A 330 -25.29 -17.61 -7.29
C LYS A 330 -26.31 -17.86 -8.40
N SER A 331 -26.54 -19.14 -8.64
CA SER A 331 -27.80 -19.64 -9.18
C SER A 331 -28.27 -20.79 -8.28
N ILE A 332 -28.97 -20.42 -7.21
CA ILE A 332 -29.98 -21.23 -6.52
C ILE A 332 -31.10 -20.21 -6.23
N SER A 333 -31.89 -19.89 -7.25
CA SER A 333 -33.25 -20.41 -7.49
C SER A 333 -34.23 -20.01 -6.39
N LEU A 334 -35.07 -19.02 -6.76
CA LEU A 334 -36.38 -18.59 -6.24
C LEU A 334 -36.64 -18.69 -4.72
#